data_AF-A0A4Y8VKH2-F1
#
_entry.id   AF-A0A4Y8VKH2-F1
#
_cell.length_a   1.000
_cell.length_b   1.000
_cell.length_c   1.000
_cell.angle_alpha   90.00
_cell.angle_beta   90.00
_cell.angle_gamma   90.00
#
_symmetry.space_group_name_H-M   'P 1'
#
loop_
_entity.id
_entity.type
_entity.pdbx_description
1 polymer ?
#
loop_
_entity_poly.entity_id
_entity_poly.type
_entity_poly.pdbx_seq_one_letter_code
_entity_poly.pdbx_strand_id
1 'polypeptide(L)'
;MSVTILEFAKSFVAGRVSACVFSEAYMELWKIERDSNLLQKDSGVLNECLSSIFCAADMYNSDDSREEYEFDGEKLKSEVASLVRKIKSDL
;
A
#
# COMPACT_ATOMS: atom_id res chain seq x y z
N MET A 1 -4.48 -9.19 8.40
CA MET A 1 -4.40 -7.99 7.56
C MET A 1 -5.68 -7.16 7.66
N SER A 2 -5.68 -6.18 8.55
CA SER A 2 -6.83 -5.36 8.93
C SER A 2 -7.31 -4.42 7.82
N VAL A 3 -8.60 -4.10 7.86
CA VAL A 3 -9.22 -2.98 7.14
C VAL A 3 -8.54 -1.63 7.45
N THR A 4 -7.86 -1.52 8.60
CA THR A 4 -7.13 -0.31 8.99
C THR A 4 -6.04 0.07 7.99
N ILE A 5 -5.23 -0.90 7.54
CA ILE A 5 -4.19 -0.66 6.53
C ILE A 5 -4.82 -0.26 5.19
N LEU A 6 -5.97 -0.86 4.83
CA LEU A 6 -6.70 -0.49 3.62
C LEU A 6 -7.23 0.96 3.68
N GLU A 7 -7.73 1.42 4.82
CA GLU A 7 -8.17 2.82 5.01
C GLU A 7 -6.98 3.80 4.97
N PHE A 8 -5.81 3.39 5.44
CA PHE A 8 -4.59 4.15 5.29
C PHE A 8 -4.20 4.31 3.81
N ALA A 9 -4.24 3.22 3.03
CA ALA A 9 -4.05 3.28 1.57
C ALA A 9 -5.06 4.18 0.86
N LYS A 10 -6.34 4.12 1.23
CA LYS A 10 -7.37 5.04 0.71
C LYS A 10 -7.08 6.50 1.04
N SER A 11 -6.54 6.77 2.22
CA SER A 11 -6.16 8.14 2.64
C SER A 11 -5.01 8.70 1.81
N PHE A 12 -4.03 7.86 1.46
CA PHE A 12 -2.97 8.22 0.51
C PHE A 12 -3.52 8.52 -0.89
N VAL A 13 -4.40 7.66 -1.42
CA VAL A 13 -5.06 7.88 -2.72
C VAL A 13 -5.86 9.18 -2.73
N ALA A 14 -6.51 9.52 -1.61
CA ALA A 14 -7.23 10.78 -1.42
C ALA A 14 -6.31 12.01 -1.28
N GLY A 15 -4.98 11.84 -1.31
CA GLY A 15 -4.01 12.93 -1.20
C GLY A 15 -3.83 13.48 0.23
N ARG A 16 -4.28 12.75 1.25
CA ARG A 16 -4.16 13.18 2.66
C ARG A 16 -2.80 12.86 3.27
N VAL A 17 -2.03 12.00 2.61
CA VAL A 17 -0.69 11.54 3.02
C VAL A 17 0.23 11.69 1.82
N SER A 18 1.47 12.13 2.04
CA SER A 18 2.48 12.19 0.98
C SER A 18 3.00 10.79 0.63
N ALA A 19 3.61 10.63 -0.55
CA ALA A 19 4.16 9.34 -0.97
C ALA A 19 5.26 8.83 -0.03
N CYS A 20 6.18 9.72 0.40
CA CYS A 20 7.24 9.39 1.35
C CYS A 20 6.70 8.91 2.71
N VAL A 21 5.75 9.64 3.30
CA VAL A 21 5.14 9.21 4.57
C VAL A 21 4.35 7.91 4.38
N PHE A 22 3.66 7.77 3.25
CA PHE A 22 2.89 6.58 2.95
C PHE A 22 3.79 5.35 2.81
N SER A 23 4.87 5.39 2.03
CA SER A 23 5.73 4.23 1.78
C SER A 23 6.30 3.68 3.09
N GLU A 24 6.90 4.56 3.90
CA GLU A 24 7.52 4.18 5.17
C GLU A 24 6.49 3.64 6.17
N ALA A 25 5.41 4.42 6.43
CA ALA A 25 4.42 4.04 7.42
C ALA A 25 3.63 2.79 7.01
N TYR A 26 3.32 2.63 5.72
CA TYR A 26 2.61 1.46 5.22
C TYR A 26 3.42 0.19 5.43
N MET A 27 4.72 0.21 5.10
CA MET A 27 5.60 -0.94 5.27
C MET A 27 5.71 -1.37 6.74
N GLU A 28 5.85 -0.41 7.65
CA GLU A 28 5.91 -0.71 9.09
C GLU A 28 4.59 -1.25 9.63
N LEU A 29 3.46 -0.64 9.27
CA LEU A 29 2.13 -1.14 9.65
C LEU A 29 1.89 -2.57 9.15
N TRP A 30 2.27 -2.86 7.89
CA TRP A 30 2.12 -4.18 7.29
C TRP A 30 2.95 -5.23 8.04
N LYS A 31 4.21 -4.92 8.40
CA LYS A 31 5.08 -5.83 9.18
C LYS A 31 4.51 -6.10 10.56
N ILE A 32 4.06 -5.05 11.28
CA ILE A 32 3.46 -5.17 12.61
C ILE A 32 2.23 -6.10 12.57
N GLU A 33 1.35 -5.94 11.59
CA GLU A 33 0.15 -6.78 11.49
C GLU A 33 0.46 -8.23 11.14
N ARG A 34 1.44 -8.46 10.24
CA ARG A 34 1.95 -9.81 9.93
C ARG A 34 2.49 -10.49 11.19
N ASP A 35 3.34 -9.79 11.94
CA ASP A 35 4.05 -10.33 13.09
C ASP A 35 3.14 -10.51 14.32
N SER A 36 2.05 -9.72 14.40
CA SER A 36 1.02 -9.83 15.46
C SER A 36 0.08 -11.03 15.27
N ASN A 37 0.29 -11.86 14.25
CA ASN A 37 -0.54 -13.02 13.91
C ASN A 37 -2.04 -12.70 13.75
N LEU A 38 -2.36 -11.45 13.38
CA LEU A 38 -3.72 -10.96 13.05
C LEU A 38 -4.22 -11.52 11.70
N LEU A 39 -3.56 -12.54 11.16
CA LEU A 39 -3.74 -13.12 9.83
C LEU A 39 -4.95 -14.08 9.73
N GLN A 40 -5.62 -14.39 10.84
CA GLN A 40 -6.63 -15.45 10.87
C GLN A 40 -8.05 -15.03 10.45
N LYS A 41 -8.31 -13.77 10.06
CA LYS A 41 -9.68 -13.29 9.80
C LYS A 41 -9.95 -12.66 8.42
N ASP A 42 -8.95 -12.52 7.57
CA ASP A 42 -9.11 -11.74 6.33
C ASP A 42 -9.29 -12.62 5.11
N SER A 43 -10.10 -12.16 4.16
CA SER A 43 -10.27 -12.83 2.87
C SER A 43 -8.95 -12.84 2.10
N GLY A 44 -8.65 -13.93 1.39
CA GLY A 44 -7.42 -14.03 0.59
C GLY A 44 -7.20 -12.85 -0.36
N VAL A 45 -8.30 -12.25 -0.86
CA VAL A 45 -8.31 -11.06 -1.71
C VAL A 45 -7.76 -9.82 -1.00
N LEU A 46 -8.13 -9.61 0.27
CA LEU A 46 -7.61 -8.48 1.06
C LEU A 46 -6.11 -8.65 1.33
N ASN A 47 -5.69 -9.88 1.65
CA ASN A 47 -4.27 -10.16 1.87
C ASN A 47 -3.44 -9.94 0.60
N GLU A 48 -3.93 -10.39 -0.56
CA GLU A 48 -3.29 -10.16 -1.86
C GLU A 48 -3.16 -8.66 -2.15
N CYS A 49 -4.27 -7.91 -2.07
CA CYS A 49 -4.28 -6.46 -2.30
C CYS A 49 -3.25 -5.73 -1.43
N LEU A 50 -3.24 -6.00 -0.12
CA LEU A 50 -2.36 -5.33 0.82
C LEU A 50 -0.89 -5.71 0.62
N SER A 51 -0.61 -6.94 0.18
CA SER A 51 0.73 -7.38 -0.19
C SER A 51 1.20 -6.73 -1.48
N SER A 52 0.34 -6.57 -2.49
CA SER A 52 0.68 -5.84 -3.72
C SER A 52 0.98 -4.36 -3.43
N ILE A 53 0.22 -3.72 -2.54
CA ILE A 53 0.49 -2.34 -2.12
C ILE A 53 1.85 -2.25 -1.39
N PHE A 54 2.21 -3.26 -0.58
CA PHE A 54 3.54 -3.31 0.04
C PHE A 54 4.66 -3.29 -1.01
N CYS A 55 4.55 -4.14 -2.04
CA CYS A 55 5.53 -4.16 -3.13
C CYS A 55 5.60 -2.81 -3.87
N ALA A 56 4.45 -2.15 -4.10
CA ALA A 56 4.43 -0.83 -4.71
C ALA A 56 5.14 0.22 -3.83
N ALA A 57 4.90 0.20 -2.52
CA ALA A 57 5.56 1.08 -1.56
C ALA A 57 7.08 0.83 -1.47
N ASP A 58 7.52 -0.42 -1.57
CA ASP A 58 8.94 -0.80 -1.57
C ASP A 58 9.68 -0.31 -2.84
N MET A 59 8.96 -0.17 -3.96
CA MET A 59 9.51 0.40 -5.21
C MET A 59 9.57 1.93 -5.22
N TYR A 60 9.03 2.62 -4.21
CA TYR A 60 9.04 4.08 -4.18
C TYR A 60 10.42 4.64 -3.87
N ASN A 61 10.86 5.60 -4.68
CA ASN A 61 12.05 6.38 -4.42
C ASN A 61 11.78 7.86 -4.71
N SER A 62 12.04 8.72 -3.73
CA SER A 62 11.84 10.17 -3.85
C SER A 62 12.98 10.89 -4.58
N ASP A 63 14.09 10.21 -4.83
CA ASP A 63 15.25 10.81 -5.49
C ASP A 63 14.98 11.10 -6.98
N ASP A 64 15.57 12.18 -7.47
CA ASP A 64 15.58 12.52 -8.88
C ASP A 64 16.51 11.59 -9.68
N SER A 65 17.49 10.96 -9.03
CA SER A 65 18.33 9.92 -9.62
C SER A 65 17.77 8.50 -9.46
N ARG A 66 16.47 8.36 -9.19
CA ARG A 66 15.80 7.05 -9.10
C ARG A 66 15.98 6.26 -10.40
N GLU A 67 16.04 4.94 -10.28
CA GLU A 67 16.11 4.03 -11.42
C GLU A 67 14.77 4.04 -12.18
N GLU A 68 14.79 3.74 -13.49
CA GLU A 68 13.58 3.81 -14.33
C GLU A 68 12.42 2.91 -13.87
N TYR A 69 12.75 1.81 -13.17
CA TYR A 69 11.77 0.88 -12.62
C TYR A 69 11.15 1.38 -11.31
N GLU A 70 11.83 2.27 -10.58
CA GLU A 70 11.35 2.84 -9.32
C GLU A 70 10.17 3.78 -9.55
N PHE A 71 9.41 4.01 -8.47
CA PHE A 71 8.19 4.79 -8.51
C PHE A 71 8.45 6.18 -7.92
N ASP A 72 8.02 7.21 -8.63
CA ASP A 72 7.76 8.50 -7.99
C ASP A 72 6.41 8.49 -7.26
N GLY A 73 6.10 9.61 -6.62
CA GLY A 73 4.89 9.74 -5.82
C GLY A 73 3.60 9.59 -6.64
N GLU A 74 3.59 10.05 -7.90
CA GLU A 74 2.40 9.97 -8.74
C GLU A 74 2.19 8.54 -9.27
N LYS A 75 3.26 7.86 -9.70
CA LYS A 75 3.23 6.45 -10.10
C LYS A 75 2.81 5.55 -8.95
N LEU A 76 3.38 5.77 -7.75
CA LEU A 76 2.96 5.06 -6.53
C LEU A 76 1.47 5.28 -6.25
N LYS A 77 1.00 6.53 -6.28
CA LYS A 77 -0.40 6.87 -6.01
C LYS A 77 -1.35 6.22 -7.02
N SER A 78 -0.98 6.22 -8.31
CA SER A 78 -1.74 5.58 -9.38
C SER A 78 -1.86 4.07 -9.17
N GLU A 79 -0.74 3.40 -8.84
CA GLU A 79 -0.72 1.95 -8.60
C GLU A 79 -1.58 1.57 -7.39
N VAL A 80 -1.42 2.28 -6.28
CA VAL A 80 -2.23 2.04 -5.07
C VAL A 80 -3.72 2.31 -5.35
N ALA A 81 -4.06 3.34 -6.13
CA ALA A 81 -5.44 3.61 -6.52
C ALA A 81 -6.06 2.49 -7.35
N SER A 82 -5.27 1.86 -8.24
CA SER A 82 -5.68 0.70 -9.04
C SER A 82 -5.98 -0.51 -8.14
N LEU A 83 -5.06 -0.85 -7.25
CA LEU A 83 -5.18 -1.98 -6.31
C LEU A 83 -6.38 -1.81 -5.37
N VAL A 84 -6.58 -0.62 -4.81
CA VAL A 84 -7.74 -0.28 -3.95
C VAL A 84 -9.06 -0.32 -4.72
N ARG A 85 -9.06 -0.07 -6.03
CA ARG A 85 -10.26 -0.19 -6.86
C ARG A 85 -10.60 -1.64 -7.15
N LYS A 86 -9.59 -2.48 -7.43
CA LYS A 86 -9.76 -3.91 -7.68
C LYS A 86 -10.39 -4.63 -6.49
N ILE A 87 -9.95 -4.32 -5.25
CA ILE A 87 -10.60 -4.93 -4.08
C ILE A 87 -12.04 -4.49 -3.87
N LYS A 88 -12.43 -3.26 -4.29
CA LYS A 88 -13.84 -2.81 -4.22
C LYS A 88 -14.76 -3.55 -5.20
N SER A 89 -14.24 -4.10 -6.30
CA SER A 89 -15.06 -4.90 -7.22
C SER A 89 -15.25 -6.35 -6.75
N ASP A 90 -14.40 -6.80 -5.83
CA ASP A 90 -14.30 -8.20 -5.40
C ASP A 90 -14.90 -8.43 -3.99
N LEU A 91 -15.41 -7.37 -3.35
CA LEU A 91 -16.13 -7.36 -2.07
C LEU A 91 -17.63 -7.12 -2.29
#